data_AF-A0A523GI78-F1
#
_entry.id   AF-A0A523GI78-F1
#
_cell.length_a   1.000
_cell.length_b   1.000
_cell.length_c   1.000
_cell.angle_alpha   90.00
_cell.angle_beta   90.00
_cell.angle_gamma   90.00
#
_symmetry.space_group_name_H-M   'P 1'
#
loop_
_entity.id
_entity.type
_entity.pdbx_description
1 polymer ?
#
loop_
_entity_poly.entity_id
_entity_poly.type
_entity_poly.pdbx_seq_one_letter_code
_entity_poly.pdbx_strand_id
1 'polypeptide(L)'
;MRFFLPLLFVLSISSASVRASQEKNIGVVWESPESSILAVSDLESIRASGITYVRTGAIVSQAILDMADSLGLTLYRELPIFHLPARQLLDSTAYAVNLLEELLEAGRNHPSAGPIGLAVNSDVSDPTACTFFQDVQRQIPKDTPQQFYYVGSFVEDDACSETVDFVLLDVLDEPTPVRYLEDWVSIRSTRVGLANVGWMVDPTKNQGLGSSNSSEEQARSLENTMVALADHDGSTIVFIYRWKDQIPGSSEPRRLKEPYNRRYGLHTSDRIPRASKDVLSTYLQTGQNVFAFPPVQSSRFDFPWFVLLGWLLITLVAVLYASSPRFRTMLPRYFMAHGFYRNAVREAREVLPIVSTALLTITGVAVGMIGTQVFLAIHDTSPFKYLLGHQSAQVQSIANAMHEGPLLSVILIGSIALLAMSIWMGLWMIIASRRAPLLPSQALMLGVWPRWQLLLLLPMAMAIHSLSQETMLSWMAVLVPLWIGTALWGSVRTAFDLYKVTNCGLVPAVIVWSLNPVWLSLVGITVWFIVQSDHTQYLWHLATRG
;
A
#
# COMPACT_ATOMS: atom_id res chain seq x y z
N MET A 1 -36.09 -55.13 38.94
CA MET A 1 -35.29 -54.09 38.26
C MET A 1 -35.53 -52.76 38.99
N ARG A 2 -34.91 -52.30 40.07
CA ARG A 2 -33.65 -52.57 40.81
C ARG A 2 -32.40 -52.59 39.92
N PHE A 3 -31.54 -51.58 40.15
CA PHE A 3 -30.25 -51.26 39.53
C PHE A 3 -30.33 -50.62 38.14
N PHE A 4 -30.16 -49.28 38.06
CA PHE A 4 -29.48 -48.52 36.98
C PHE A 4 -29.81 -47.01 37.06
N LEU A 5 -29.59 -46.34 38.21
CA LEU A 5 -29.78 -44.87 38.25
C LEU A 5 -29.07 -44.11 39.40
N PRO A 6 -27.80 -44.43 39.74
CA PRO A 6 -26.96 -43.42 40.39
C PRO A 6 -25.52 -43.38 39.87
N LEU A 7 -25.30 -43.48 38.54
CA LEU A 7 -23.95 -43.35 37.94
C LEU A 7 -23.78 -42.09 37.07
N LEU A 8 -24.82 -41.28 36.89
CA LEU A 8 -24.80 -40.12 35.98
C LEU A 8 -24.62 -38.76 36.69
N PHE A 9 -24.50 -38.75 38.02
CA PHE A 9 -24.32 -37.51 38.80
C PHE A 9 -22.89 -37.30 39.34
N VAL A 10 -21.99 -38.29 39.18
CA VAL A 10 -20.59 -38.22 39.66
C VAL A 10 -19.58 -38.02 38.52
N LEU A 11 -20.01 -38.06 37.26
CA LEU A 11 -19.16 -37.81 36.09
C LEU A 11 -19.22 -36.37 35.55
N SER A 12 -19.94 -35.46 36.24
CA SER A 12 -20.12 -34.06 35.78
C SER A 12 -19.29 -33.03 36.55
N ILE A 13 -18.38 -33.45 37.44
CA ILE A 13 -17.56 -32.53 38.27
C ILE A 13 -16.05 -32.58 37.92
N SER A 14 -15.63 -33.45 36.99
CA SER A 14 -14.20 -33.63 36.67
C SER A 14 -13.84 -33.21 35.24
N SER A 15 -14.23 -32.00 34.85
CA SER A 15 -13.67 -31.33 33.68
C SER A 15 -13.64 -29.80 33.84
N ALA A 16 -13.41 -29.34 35.08
CA ALA A 16 -12.69 -28.08 35.25
C ALA A 16 -11.24 -28.34 34.83
N SER A 17 -11.01 -28.29 33.52
CA SER A 17 -9.66 -28.17 32.98
C SER A 17 -9.10 -26.90 33.59
N VAL A 18 -8.22 -27.07 34.57
CA VAL A 18 -7.26 -26.04 34.95
C VAL A 18 -6.45 -25.80 33.68
N ARG A 19 -6.89 -24.85 32.85
CA ARG A 19 -6.02 -24.22 31.87
C ARG A 19 -4.93 -23.56 32.71
N ALA A 20 -3.81 -24.26 32.86
CA ALA A 20 -2.56 -23.65 33.27
C ALA A 20 -2.44 -22.36 32.46
N SER A 21 -2.17 -21.24 33.12
CA SER A 21 -2.02 -19.96 32.44
C SER A 21 -0.83 -20.08 31.49
N GLN A 22 -1.12 -20.46 30.25
CA GLN A 22 -0.19 -20.34 29.14
C GLN A 22 0.21 -18.87 29.14
N GLU A 23 1.50 -18.61 29.39
CA GLU A 23 2.03 -17.26 29.42
C GLU A 23 1.81 -16.65 28.05
N LYS A 24 0.82 -15.76 27.96
CA LYS A 24 0.39 -15.20 26.68
C LYS A 24 1.40 -14.12 26.28
N ASN A 25 2.28 -14.44 25.33
CA ASN A 25 3.33 -13.55 24.83
C ASN A 25 2.78 -12.45 23.91
N ILE A 26 1.82 -11.65 24.41
CA ILE A 26 1.13 -10.62 23.64
C ILE A 26 1.63 -9.25 24.08
N GLY A 27 2.08 -8.48 23.10
CA GLY A 27 2.56 -7.12 23.24
C GLY A 27 1.81 -6.12 22.39
N VAL A 28 2.23 -4.86 22.51
CA VAL A 28 1.75 -3.77 21.68
C VAL A 28 2.91 -3.00 21.07
N VAL A 29 2.70 -2.50 19.85
CA VAL A 29 3.63 -1.55 19.24
C VAL A 29 3.35 -0.17 19.81
N TRP A 30 4.38 0.42 20.42
CA TRP A 30 4.32 1.72 21.08
C TRP A 30 5.43 2.62 20.54
N GLU A 31 5.11 3.90 20.47
CA GLU A 31 6.03 4.95 20.05
C GLU A 31 6.14 5.91 21.23
N SER A 32 7.36 6.07 21.75
CA SER A 32 7.58 6.88 22.93
C SER A 32 7.34 8.34 22.59
N PRO A 33 6.41 9.04 23.29
CA PRO A 33 6.28 10.47 23.13
C PRO A 33 7.56 11.17 23.61
N GLU A 34 7.82 12.37 23.08
CA GLU A 34 8.98 13.19 23.49
C GLU A 34 8.97 13.54 24.99
N SER A 35 7.77 13.63 25.58
CA SER A 35 7.61 13.90 27.01
C SER A 35 7.67 12.61 27.82
N SER A 36 8.68 12.50 28.70
CA SER A 36 8.83 11.36 29.61
C SER A 36 7.61 11.15 30.51
N ILE A 37 6.91 12.21 30.91
CA ILE A 37 5.69 12.11 31.73
C ILE A 37 4.57 11.41 30.95
N LEU A 38 4.41 11.78 29.67
CA LEU A 38 3.45 11.12 28.79
C LEU A 38 3.85 9.68 28.51
N ALA A 39 5.15 9.41 28.36
CA ALA A 39 5.68 8.07 28.13
C ALA A 39 5.40 7.15 29.32
N VAL A 40 5.67 7.61 30.54
CA VAL A 40 5.35 6.89 31.78
C VAL A 40 3.86 6.60 31.89
N SER A 41 3.00 7.61 31.67
CA SER A 41 1.55 7.44 31.72
C SER A 41 1.04 6.43 30.67
N ASP A 42 1.63 6.42 29.48
CA ASP A 42 1.31 5.43 28.46
C ASP A 42 1.73 4.01 28.90
N LEU A 43 2.94 3.84 29.47
CA LEU A 43 3.42 2.54 29.98
C LEU A 43 2.57 1.99 31.13
N GLU A 44 2.17 2.85 32.08
CA GLU A 44 1.25 2.48 33.16
C GLU A 44 -0.09 1.98 32.59
N SER A 45 -0.63 2.68 31.59
CA SER A 45 -1.89 2.29 30.96
C SER A 45 -1.77 1.02 30.11
N ILE A 46 -0.62 0.78 29.47
CA ILE A 46 -0.31 -0.46 28.76
C ILE A 46 -0.31 -1.61 29.77
N ARG A 47 0.42 -1.47 30.88
CA ARG A 47 0.49 -2.50 31.93
C ARG A 47 -0.88 -2.76 32.56
N ALA A 48 -1.65 -1.71 32.83
CA ALA A 48 -3.01 -1.80 33.35
C ALA A 48 -3.97 -2.53 32.40
N SER A 49 -3.65 -2.61 31.11
CA SER A 49 -4.41 -3.39 30.12
C SER A 49 -4.02 -4.89 30.10
N GLY A 50 -3.12 -5.32 30.99
CA GLY A 50 -2.64 -6.71 31.06
C GLY A 50 -1.49 -7.03 30.11
N ILE A 51 -0.96 -6.04 29.37
CA ILE A 51 0.14 -6.22 28.44
C ILE A 51 1.47 -6.26 29.21
N THR A 52 2.38 -7.13 28.79
CA THR A 52 3.74 -7.31 29.37
C THR A 52 4.85 -6.95 28.39
N TYR A 53 4.59 -7.05 27.09
CA TYR A 53 5.59 -6.82 26.04
C TYR A 53 5.31 -5.52 25.28
N VAL A 54 6.34 -4.70 25.06
CA VAL A 54 6.21 -3.42 24.36
C VAL A 54 7.27 -3.31 23.28
N ARG A 55 6.86 -3.21 22.02
CA ARG A 55 7.80 -3.00 20.91
C ARG A 55 7.93 -1.53 20.58
N THR A 56 9.13 -0.99 20.76
CA THR A 56 9.41 0.45 20.73
C THR A 56 10.70 0.74 19.96
N GLY A 57 10.90 1.99 19.54
CA GLY A 57 12.13 2.40 18.88
C GLY A 57 13.34 2.30 19.82
N ALA A 58 14.43 2.95 19.46
CA ALA A 58 15.62 3.01 20.32
C ALA A 58 15.29 3.79 21.61
N ILE A 59 15.15 3.07 22.73
CA ILE A 59 15.00 3.66 24.07
C ILE A 59 16.34 3.55 24.80
N VAL A 60 16.96 4.72 25.02
CA VAL A 60 18.19 4.88 25.82
C VAL A 60 17.93 5.62 27.15
N SER A 61 16.72 6.16 27.33
CA SER A 61 16.36 6.91 28.54
C SER A 61 16.26 5.99 29.75
N GLN A 62 17.12 6.20 30.74
CA GLN A 62 17.13 5.45 32.00
C GLN A 62 15.80 5.54 32.73
N ALA A 63 15.16 6.73 32.77
CA ALA A 63 13.88 6.91 33.44
C ALA A 63 12.74 6.05 32.84
N ILE A 64 12.77 5.80 31.52
CA ILE A 64 11.79 4.93 30.86
C ILE A 64 12.09 3.46 31.17
N LEU A 65 13.37 3.08 31.22
CA LEU A 65 13.80 1.73 31.58
C LEU A 65 13.51 1.40 33.05
N ASP A 66 13.80 2.31 33.97
CA ASP A 66 13.44 2.21 35.40
C ASP A 66 11.93 2.02 35.57
N MET A 67 11.13 2.79 34.83
CA MET A 67 9.68 2.66 34.86
C MET A 67 9.23 1.29 34.32
N ALA A 68 9.79 0.86 33.19
CA ALA A 68 9.47 -0.44 32.61
C ALA A 68 9.85 -1.59 33.56
N ASP A 69 10.99 -1.50 34.25
CA ASP A 69 11.40 -2.46 35.30
C ASP A 69 10.37 -2.51 36.44
N SER A 70 9.96 -1.34 36.94
CA SER A 70 8.99 -1.24 38.04
C SER A 70 7.61 -1.82 37.68
N LEU A 71 7.22 -1.73 36.41
CA LEU A 71 5.96 -2.26 35.89
C LEU A 71 6.05 -3.74 35.49
N GLY A 72 7.26 -4.31 35.43
CA GLY A 72 7.50 -5.65 34.91
C GLY A 72 7.21 -5.76 33.40
N LEU A 73 7.52 -4.71 32.64
CA LEU A 73 7.39 -4.68 31.19
C LEU A 73 8.72 -5.11 30.54
N THR A 74 8.64 -5.81 29.42
CA THR A 74 9.81 -6.10 28.57
C THR A 74 9.74 -5.27 27.30
N LEU A 75 10.75 -4.43 27.09
CA LEU A 75 10.88 -3.54 25.94
C LEU A 75 11.67 -4.23 24.82
N TYR A 76 11.01 -4.41 23.68
CA TYR A 76 11.62 -4.85 22.43
C TYR A 76 12.07 -3.59 21.68
N ARG A 77 13.36 -3.30 21.72
CA ARG A 77 13.94 -2.03 21.27
C ARG A 77 14.49 -2.18 19.86
N GLU A 78 14.07 -1.35 18.91
CA GLU A 78 14.48 -1.48 17.51
C GLU A 78 15.46 -0.39 17.08
N LEU A 79 16.48 -0.78 16.31
CA LEU A 79 17.32 0.15 15.55
C LEU A 79 16.47 0.83 14.47
N PRO A 80 16.73 2.11 14.15
CA PRO A 80 15.95 2.87 13.20
C PRO A 80 16.35 2.58 11.75
N ILE A 81 16.37 1.29 11.38
CA ILE A 81 16.78 0.77 10.08
C ILE A 81 15.56 0.14 9.43
N PHE A 82 14.99 0.83 8.45
CA PHE A 82 13.69 0.48 7.88
C PHE A 82 13.74 0.45 6.35
N HIS A 83 13.12 -0.56 5.74
CA HIS A 83 12.89 -0.63 4.29
C HIS A 83 14.13 -0.37 3.43
N LEU A 84 15.28 -0.89 3.85
CA LEU A 84 16.48 -0.77 3.04
C LEU A 84 16.59 -1.94 2.05
N PRO A 85 16.91 -1.68 0.77
CA PRO A 85 17.43 -2.70 -0.12
C PRO A 85 18.68 -3.36 0.49
N ALA A 86 18.97 -4.61 0.12
CA ALA A 86 20.00 -5.42 0.76
C ALA A 86 21.40 -4.77 0.81
N ARG A 87 21.82 -4.09 -0.26
CA ARG A 87 23.11 -3.37 -0.29
C ARG A 87 23.14 -2.16 0.64
N GLN A 88 22.06 -1.36 0.65
CA GLN A 88 21.97 -0.20 1.55
C GLN A 88 21.88 -0.64 3.01
N LEU A 89 21.25 -1.79 3.28
CA LEU A 89 21.26 -2.40 4.59
C LEU A 89 22.69 -2.75 5.01
N LEU A 90 23.46 -3.40 4.14
CA LEU A 90 24.88 -3.70 4.38
C LEU A 90 25.72 -2.44 4.62
N ASP A 91 25.53 -1.39 3.82
CA ASP A 91 26.23 -0.10 3.99
C ASP A 91 25.90 0.57 5.34
N SER A 92 24.75 0.24 5.94
CA SER A 92 24.33 0.76 7.25
C SER A 92 24.97 0.06 8.46
N THR A 93 25.81 -0.97 8.25
CA THR A 93 26.42 -1.77 9.33
C THR A 93 27.13 -0.92 10.38
N ALA A 94 27.97 0.03 9.98
CA ALA A 94 28.73 0.86 10.93
C ALA A 94 27.80 1.74 11.80
N TYR A 95 26.73 2.27 11.19
CA TYR A 95 25.71 3.02 11.92
C TYR A 95 24.94 2.13 12.90
N ALA A 96 24.57 0.92 12.48
CA ALA A 96 23.88 -0.05 13.31
C ALA A 96 24.69 -0.45 14.54
N VAL A 97 25.98 -0.73 14.36
CA VAL A 97 26.91 -1.12 15.44
C VAL A 97 27.01 -0.01 16.50
N ASN A 98 27.23 1.24 16.10
CA ASN A 98 27.34 2.35 17.05
C ASN A 98 26.08 2.52 17.90
N LEU A 99 24.90 2.48 17.27
CA LEU A 99 23.65 2.63 18.01
C LEU A 99 23.33 1.40 18.88
N LEU A 100 23.76 0.23 18.43
CA LEU A 100 23.61 -1.00 19.20
C LEU A 100 24.45 -0.97 20.48
N GLU A 101 25.68 -0.46 20.43
CA GLU A 101 26.50 -0.24 21.62
C GLU A 101 25.81 0.69 22.63
N GLU A 102 25.21 1.78 22.15
CA GLU A 102 24.43 2.69 23.01
C GLU A 102 23.23 2.00 23.66
N LEU A 103 22.49 1.17 22.91
CA LEU A 103 21.34 0.43 23.44
C LEU A 103 21.75 -0.67 24.44
N LEU A 104 22.87 -1.35 24.18
CA LEU A 104 23.41 -2.37 25.08
C LEU A 104 23.87 -1.75 26.40
N GLU A 105 24.62 -0.65 26.34
CA GLU A 105 25.09 0.04 27.55
C GLU A 105 23.90 0.61 28.34
N ALA A 106 22.94 1.25 27.67
CA ALA A 106 21.74 1.76 28.33
C ALA A 106 20.91 0.65 29.00
N GLY A 107 20.92 -0.58 28.46
CA GLY A 107 20.13 -1.71 28.96
C GLY A 107 20.83 -2.61 29.98
N ARG A 108 22.14 -2.43 30.22
CA ARG A 108 22.99 -3.40 30.94
C ARG A 108 22.47 -3.85 32.31
N ASN A 109 21.79 -2.97 33.03
CA ASN A 109 21.28 -3.23 34.39
C ASN A 109 19.74 -3.28 34.47
N HIS A 110 19.05 -3.33 33.33
CA HIS A 110 17.60 -3.27 33.27
C HIS A 110 17.01 -4.60 32.79
N PRO A 111 16.31 -5.36 33.63
CA PRO A 111 15.61 -6.58 33.19
C PRO A 111 14.52 -6.29 32.14
N SER A 112 13.98 -5.07 32.09
CA SER A 112 13.06 -4.62 31.05
C SER A 112 13.73 -4.42 29.69
N ALA A 113 15.06 -4.33 29.62
CA ALA A 113 15.81 -4.20 28.37
C ALA A 113 15.82 -5.54 27.63
N GLY A 114 14.73 -5.81 26.91
CA GLY A 114 14.50 -7.05 26.19
C GLY A 114 15.25 -7.14 24.85
N PRO A 115 14.78 -8.03 23.95
CA PRO A 115 15.40 -8.25 22.64
C PRO A 115 15.57 -6.97 21.80
N ILE A 116 16.61 -6.94 20.96
CA ILE A 116 16.92 -5.81 20.08
C ILE A 116 16.60 -6.17 18.62
N GLY A 117 15.77 -5.36 17.99
CA GLY A 117 15.45 -5.49 16.57
C GLY A 117 16.51 -4.78 15.72
N LEU A 118 17.15 -5.51 14.81
CA LEU A 118 18.27 -5.01 14.02
C LEU A 118 17.84 -4.28 12.74
N ALA A 119 16.73 -4.71 12.14
CA ALA A 119 16.15 -4.09 10.96
C ALA A 119 14.64 -4.38 10.89
N VAL A 120 13.91 -3.54 10.17
CA VAL A 120 12.46 -3.67 10.00
C VAL A 120 12.09 -3.56 8.52
N ASN A 121 11.48 -4.62 8.01
CA ASN A 121 11.01 -4.76 6.64
C ASN A 121 12.06 -4.33 5.61
N SER A 122 13.31 -4.72 5.81
CA SER A 122 14.39 -4.59 4.81
C SER A 122 14.39 -5.81 3.89
N ASP A 123 15.11 -5.73 2.78
CA ASP A 123 15.19 -6.82 1.80
C ASP A 123 16.03 -8.00 2.32
N VAL A 124 15.40 -8.84 3.15
CA VAL A 124 15.99 -10.07 3.69
C VAL A 124 15.85 -11.26 2.76
N SER A 125 15.27 -11.07 1.57
CA SER A 125 15.18 -12.11 0.54
C SER A 125 16.47 -12.25 -0.28
N ASP A 126 17.30 -11.21 -0.30
CA ASP A 126 18.63 -11.25 -0.90
C ASP A 126 19.67 -11.75 0.13
N PRO A 127 20.43 -12.83 -0.16
CA PRO A 127 21.46 -13.35 0.74
C PRO A 127 22.55 -12.33 1.14
N THR A 128 22.75 -11.28 0.35
CA THR A 128 23.68 -10.18 0.66
C THR A 128 23.32 -9.50 1.98
N ALA A 129 22.01 -9.34 2.25
CA ALA A 129 21.51 -8.75 3.48
C ALA A 129 21.94 -9.52 4.73
N CYS A 130 22.19 -10.83 4.62
CA CYS A 130 22.55 -11.66 5.76
C CYS A 130 23.92 -11.29 6.33
N THR A 131 24.78 -10.71 5.51
CA THR A 131 26.10 -10.20 5.91
C THR A 131 25.97 -9.08 6.93
N PHE A 132 24.97 -8.20 6.79
CA PHE A 132 24.69 -7.13 7.76
C PHE A 132 24.43 -7.71 9.16
N PHE A 133 23.50 -8.67 9.28
CA PHE A 133 23.14 -9.24 10.59
C PHE A 133 24.32 -9.99 11.22
N GLN A 134 25.05 -10.76 10.42
CA GLN A 134 26.25 -11.46 10.88
C GLN A 134 27.34 -10.50 11.36
N ASP A 135 27.61 -9.42 10.62
CA ASP A 135 28.66 -8.47 10.97
C ASP A 135 28.28 -7.66 12.21
N VAL A 136 27.01 -7.25 12.35
CA VAL A 136 26.52 -6.58 13.55
C VAL A 136 26.67 -7.48 14.77
N GLN A 137 26.27 -8.75 14.69
CA GLN A 137 26.39 -9.69 15.82
C GLN A 137 27.84 -10.04 16.17
N ARG A 138 28.75 -10.13 15.18
CA ARG A 138 30.17 -10.41 15.42
C ARG A 138 30.85 -9.35 16.29
N GLN A 139 30.35 -8.11 16.29
CA GLN A 139 30.89 -7.03 17.11
C GLN A 139 30.45 -7.11 18.58
N ILE A 140 29.48 -7.97 18.91
CA ILE A 140 28.90 -8.05 20.24
C ILE A 140 29.63 -9.14 21.05
N PRO A 141 30.00 -8.87 22.31
CA PRO A 141 30.61 -9.88 23.16
C PRO A 141 29.70 -11.11 23.29
N LYS A 142 30.25 -12.30 23.01
CA LYS A 142 29.50 -13.59 23.02
C LYS A 142 28.82 -13.91 24.35
N ASP A 143 29.31 -13.33 25.45
CA ASP A 143 28.78 -13.56 26.79
C ASP A 143 27.61 -12.63 27.14
N THR A 144 27.22 -11.74 26.23
CA THR A 144 26.06 -10.85 26.43
C THR A 144 24.78 -11.68 26.26
N PRO A 145 23.89 -11.79 27.28
CA PRO A 145 22.65 -12.57 27.21
C PRO A 145 21.56 -11.88 26.36
N GLN A 146 21.94 -11.12 25.34
CA GLN A 146 21.07 -10.33 24.50
C GLN A 146 20.56 -11.14 23.31
N GLN A 147 19.26 -11.09 23.06
CA GLN A 147 18.65 -11.66 21.85
C GLN A 147 18.46 -10.59 20.78
N PHE A 148 18.59 -11.00 19.52
CA PHE A 148 18.43 -10.20 18.32
C PHE A 148 17.33 -10.76 17.42
N TYR A 149 16.61 -9.86 16.77
CA TYR A 149 15.61 -10.22 15.77
C TYR A 149 15.60 -9.20 14.63
N TYR A 150 14.87 -9.50 13.57
CA TYR A 150 14.40 -8.49 12.62
C TYR A 150 12.91 -8.66 12.37
N VAL A 151 12.31 -7.62 11.81
CA VAL A 151 10.94 -7.66 11.31
C VAL A 151 11.01 -7.82 9.80
N GLY A 152 10.27 -8.78 9.24
CA GLY A 152 10.28 -9.04 7.79
C GLY A 152 8.90 -9.39 7.26
N SER A 153 8.70 -9.18 5.96
CA SER A 153 7.46 -9.53 5.26
C SER A 153 7.62 -10.69 4.28
N PHE A 154 8.75 -11.40 4.33
CA PHE A 154 9.09 -12.52 3.45
C PHE A 154 9.00 -13.81 4.24
N VAL A 155 8.13 -14.74 3.83
CA VAL A 155 8.02 -16.07 4.46
C VAL A 155 8.80 -17.09 3.64
N GLU A 156 8.44 -17.24 2.37
CA GLU A 156 9.05 -18.22 1.46
C GLU A 156 10.49 -17.83 1.10
N ASP A 157 10.70 -16.60 0.65
CA ASP A 157 11.98 -16.16 0.07
C ASP A 157 13.02 -15.63 1.08
N ASP A 158 12.74 -15.68 2.38
CA ASP A 158 13.68 -15.16 3.39
C ASP A 158 15.05 -15.88 3.34
N ALA A 159 16.15 -15.15 3.29
CA ALA A 159 17.49 -15.71 3.23
C ALA A 159 18.25 -15.63 4.56
N CYS A 160 17.77 -14.82 5.51
CA CYS A 160 18.57 -14.36 6.66
C CYS A 160 18.05 -14.79 8.03
N SER A 161 16.97 -15.55 8.09
CA SER A 161 16.37 -16.03 9.36
C SER A 161 17.33 -16.76 10.28
N GLU A 162 18.32 -17.50 9.76
CA GLU A 162 19.32 -18.20 10.59
C GLU A 162 20.39 -17.28 11.19
N THR A 163 20.42 -16.00 10.78
CA THR A 163 21.41 -15.03 11.27
C THR A 163 20.97 -14.29 12.52
N VAL A 164 19.79 -14.57 13.07
CA VAL A 164 19.22 -13.94 14.27
C VAL A 164 18.56 -14.98 15.18
N ASP A 165 18.26 -14.62 16.43
CA ASP A 165 17.66 -15.55 17.40
C ASP A 165 16.21 -15.90 17.09
N PHE A 166 15.47 -14.95 16.52
CA PHE A 166 14.09 -15.12 16.07
C PHE A 166 13.69 -14.05 15.04
N VAL A 167 12.58 -14.29 14.33
CA VAL A 167 12.02 -13.36 13.34
C VAL A 167 10.63 -12.92 13.77
N LEU A 168 10.26 -11.67 13.49
CA LEU A 168 8.87 -11.22 13.63
C LEU A 168 8.30 -10.90 12.25
N LEU A 169 7.17 -11.52 11.90
CA LEU A 169 6.52 -11.33 10.60
C LEU A 169 5.60 -10.12 10.62
N ASP A 170 5.81 -9.19 9.69
CA ASP A 170 4.90 -8.08 9.46
C ASP A 170 3.68 -8.57 8.66
N VAL A 171 2.53 -8.57 9.34
CA VAL A 171 1.23 -9.06 8.85
C VAL A 171 0.16 -7.97 8.98
N LEU A 172 0.58 -6.69 8.88
CA LEU A 172 -0.33 -5.56 8.95
C LEU A 172 -1.32 -5.61 7.79
N ASP A 173 -2.60 -5.33 8.07
CA ASP A 173 -3.73 -5.46 7.13
C ASP A 173 -4.05 -6.91 6.68
N GLU A 174 -3.34 -7.94 7.17
CA GLU A 174 -3.63 -9.32 6.74
C GLU A 174 -4.88 -9.88 7.46
N PRO A 175 -5.83 -10.49 6.73
CA PRO A 175 -7.08 -11.00 7.31
C PRO A 175 -6.87 -12.27 8.15
N THR A 176 -5.84 -13.06 7.85
CA THR A 176 -5.50 -14.30 8.56
C THR A 176 -4.03 -14.29 9.01
N PRO A 177 -3.65 -13.48 10.01
CA PRO A 177 -2.26 -13.33 10.45
C PRO A 177 -1.60 -14.65 10.90
N VAL A 178 -2.41 -15.54 11.48
CA VAL A 178 -1.96 -16.82 12.05
C VAL A 178 -1.40 -17.77 10.99
N ARG A 179 -1.94 -17.73 9.77
CA ARG A 179 -1.46 -18.55 8.65
C ARG A 179 0.02 -18.32 8.35
N TYR A 180 0.51 -17.08 8.50
CA TYR A 180 1.92 -16.75 8.29
C TYR A 180 2.85 -17.47 9.28
N LEU A 181 2.38 -17.75 10.49
CA LEU A 181 3.12 -18.55 11.47
C LEU A 181 3.18 -20.02 11.05
N GLU A 182 2.06 -20.58 10.60
CA GLU A 182 1.98 -21.95 10.10
C GLU A 182 2.89 -22.15 8.90
N ASP A 183 2.80 -21.24 7.92
CA ASP A 183 3.60 -21.25 6.71
C ASP A 183 5.10 -21.15 7.06
N TRP A 184 5.48 -20.25 7.99
CA TRP A 184 6.87 -20.14 8.45
C TRP A 184 7.39 -21.42 9.11
N VAL A 185 6.66 -21.98 10.07
CA VAL A 185 7.07 -23.20 10.80
C VAL A 185 7.15 -24.41 9.86
N SER A 186 6.36 -24.42 8.78
CA SER A 186 6.41 -25.49 7.77
C SER A 186 7.68 -25.45 6.91
N ILE A 187 8.30 -24.27 6.76
CA ILE A 187 9.45 -24.05 5.88
C ILE A 187 10.75 -23.90 6.69
N ARG A 188 10.68 -23.37 7.92
CA ARG A 188 11.84 -22.89 8.70
C ARG A 188 11.80 -23.36 10.15
N SER A 189 12.99 -23.54 10.72
CA SER A 189 13.18 -23.93 12.12
C SER A 189 13.42 -22.75 13.07
N THR A 190 13.73 -21.55 12.55
CA THR A 190 13.94 -20.36 13.38
C THR A 190 12.64 -19.95 14.06
N ARG A 191 12.74 -19.59 15.35
CA ARG A 191 11.62 -19.09 16.15
C ARG A 191 10.98 -17.88 15.47
N VAL A 192 9.65 -17.82 15.48
CA VAL A 192 8.88 -16.77 14.80
C VAL A 192 7.81 -16.17 15.71
N GLY A 193 7.52 -14.89 15.47
CA GLY A 193 6.41 -14.15 16.06
C GLY A 193 5.73 -13.24 15.04
N LEU A 194 4.74 -12.47 15.48
CA LEU A 194 4.05 -11.48 14.66
C LEU A 194 4.41 -10.07 15.11
N ALA A 195 4.89 -9.26 14.17
CA ALA A 195 5.40 -7.92 14.40
C ALA A 195 4.31 -6.85 14.43
N ASN A 196 3.37 -6.91 13.50
CA ASN A 196 2.31 -5.93 13.33
C ASN A 196 1.00 -6.64 13.01
N VAL A 197 0.18 -6.87 14.02
CA VAL A 197 -1.19 -7.36 13.82
C VAL A 197 -2.15 -6.19 14.02
N GLY A 198 -2.86 -5.79 12.97
CA GLY A 198 -3.77 -4.66 13.07
C GLY A 198 -4.64 -4.47 11.85
N TRP A 199 -5.81 -3.87 12.07
CA TRP A 199 -6.77 -3.49 11.04
C TRP A 199 -7.06 -2.00 11.13
N MET A 200 -7.21 -1.37 9.97
CA MET A 200 -7.47 0.05 9.86
C MET A 200 -8.87 0.40 10.38
N VAL A 201 -9.00 1.58 10.99
CA VAL A 201 -10.28 2.22 11.24
C VAL A 201 -10.38 3.53 10.43
N ASP A 202 -11.42 3.64 9.63
CA ASP A 202 -11.81 4.87 8.96
C ASP A 202 -12.88 5.58 9.80
N PRO A 203 -12.57 6.74 10.40
CA PRO A 203 -13.52 7.48 11.24
C PRO A 203 -14.71 8.04 10.46
N THR A 204 -14.65 8.07 9.12
CA THR A 204 -15.71 8.59 8.26
C THR A 204 -16.75 7.52 7.88
N LYS A 205 -16.42 6.23 8.09
CA LYS A 205 -17.31 5.11 7.80
C LYS A 205 -18.38 4.96 8.89
N ASN A 206 -19.45 4.25 8.54
CA ASN A 206 -20.51 3.93 9.48
C ASN A 206 -19.97 3.04 10.61
N GLN A 207 -20.58 3.13 11.80
CA GLN A 207 -20.27 2.25 12.92
C GLN A 207 -20.99 0.90 12.78
N GLY A 208 -20.43 -0.13 13.42
CA GLY A 208 -21.02 -1.46 13.52
C GLY A 208 -20.33 -2.51 12.65
N LEU A 209 -20.53 -3.77 13.03
CA LEU A 209 -19.68 -4.91 12.62
C LEU A 209 -19.63 -5.25 11.12
N GLY A 210 -20.65 -4.89 10.34
CA GLY A 210 -20.67 -5.09 8.89
C GLY A 210 -20.31 -3.84 8.08
N SER A 211 -19.82 -2.78 8.74
CA SER A 211 -19.20 -1.63 8.07
C SER A 211 -17.70 -1.84 8.05
N SER A 212 -17.14 -1.94 6.84
CA SER A 212 -15.71 -2.14 6.65
C SER A 212 -14.90 -0.95 7.19
N ASN A 213 -13.77 -1.23 7.82
CA ASN A 213 -12.89 -0.32 8.55
C ASN A 213 -13.59 0.42 9.71
N SER A 214 -14.58 -0.19 10.35
CA SER A 214 -15.20 0.36 11.57
C SER A 214 -14.43 -0.04 12.83
N SER A 215 -14.65 0.68 13.95
CA SER A 215 -14.05 0.31 15.24
C SER A 215 -14.55 -1.06 15.72
N GLU A 216 -15.79 -1.44 15.42
CA GLU A 216 -16.36 -2.72 15.79
C GLU A 216 -15.83 -3.88 14.94
N GLU A 217 -15.61 -3.64 13.64
CA GLU A 217 -14.95 -4.63 12.78
C GLU A 217 -13.49 -4.83 13.21
N GLN A 218 -12.75 -3.76 13.51
CA GLN A 218 -11.40 -3.87 14.08
C GLN A 218 -11.39 -4.73 15.36
N ALA A 219 -12.35 -4.50 16.26
CA ALA A 219 -12.48 -5.25 17.49
C ALA A 219 -12.81 -6.73 17.25
N ARG A 220 -13.71 -7.03 16.29
CA ARG A 220 -14.06 -8.40 15.90
C ARG A 220 -12.90 -9.14 15.25
N SER A 221 -12.14 -8.48 14.36
CA SER A 221 -10.97 -9.08 13.73
C SER A 221 -9.87 -9.39 14.74
N LEU A 222 -9.69 -8.52 15.73
CA LEU A 222 -8.79 -8.76 16.85
C LEU A 222 -9.25 -9.94 17.72
N GLU A 223 -10.54 -9.99 18.09
CA GLU A 223 -11.12 -11.13 18.83
C GLU A 223 -10.85 -12.46 18.11
N ASN A 224 -11.17 -12.53 16.81
CA ASN A 224 -10.97 -13.74 16.00
C ASN A 224 -9.50 -14.15 15.95
N THR A 225 -8.59 -13.18 15.77
CA THR A 225 -7.15 -13.45 15.74
C THR A 225 -6.64 -13.92 17.09
N MET A 226 -7.13 -13.34 18.19
CA MET A 226 -6.73 -13.78 19.53
C MET A 226 -7.20 -15.19 19.86
N VAL A 227 -8.38 -15.58 19.38
CA VAL A 227 -8.89 -16.96 19.48
C VAL A 227 -7.98 -17.90 18.70
N ALA A 228 -7.68 -17.57 17.44
CA ALA A 228 -6.82 -18.41 16.59
C ALA A 228 -5.40 -18.56 17.18
N LEU A 229 -4.85 -17.50 17.77
CA LEU A 229 -3.54 -17.54 18.43
C LEU A 229 -3.52 -18.37 19.72
N ALA A 230 -4.66 -18.55 20.40
CA ALA A 230 -4.71 -19.38 21.60
C ALA A 230 -4.50 -20.87 21.31
N ASP A 231 -4.78 -21.30 20.07
CA ASP A 231 -4.60 -22.67 19.62
C ASP A 231 -3.16 -22.95 19.13
N HIS A 232 -2.34 -21.90 18.98
CA HIS A 232 -0.92 -22.02 18.66
C HIS A 232 -0.05 -22.20 19.91
N ASP A 233 1.03 -22.97 19.76
CA ASP A 233 1.99 -23.24 20.84
C ASP A 233 2.52 -21.94 21.46
N GLY A 234 2.52 -21.88 22.79
CA GLY A 234 2.69 -20.66 23.59
C GLY A 234 4.06 -19.96 23.54
N SER A 235 4.94 -20.30 22.60
CA SER A 235 6.25 -19.65 22.44
C SER A 235 6.25 -18.48 21.44
N THR A 236 5.13 -18.24 20.74
CA THR A 236 5.01 -17.18 19.74
C THR A 236 4.73 -15.83 20.38
N ILE A 237 5.58 -14.84 20.10
CA ILE A 237 5.38 -13.44 20.52
C ILE A 237 4.54 -12.71 19.47
N VAL A 238 3.50 -11.98 19.89
CA VAL A 238 2.59 -11.26 19.00
C VAL A 238 2.45 -9.81 19.41
N PHE A 239 2.71 -8.87 18.51
CA PHE A 239 2.54 -7.44 18.74
C PHE A 239 1.35 -6.87 17.98
N ILE A 240 0.41 -6.29 18.73
CA ILE A 240 -0.72 -5.56 18.16
C ILE A 240 -0.27 -4.16 17.72
N TYR A 241 -0.49 -3.84 16.45
CA TYR A 241 -0.22 -2.51 15.88
C TYR A 241 -1.50 -1.68 15.96
N ARG A 242 -1.59 -0.64 16.80
CA ARG A 242 -0.59 -0.05 17.72
C ARG A 242 -1.28 0.56 18.94
N TRP A 243 -0.55 1.02 19.95
CA TRP A 243 -1.15 1.56 21.19
C TRP A 243 -2.08 2.76 20.95
N LYS A 244 -1.65 3.68 20.08
CA LYS A 244 -2.30 4.97 19.82
C LYS A 244 -2.05 5.41 18.37
N ASP A 245 -3.03 6.00 17.69
CA ASP A 245 -2.84 6.58 16.36
C ASP A 245 -1.75 7.67 16.34
N GLN A 246 -1.05 7.79 15.21
CA GLN A 246 -0.10 8.88 14.96
C GLN A 246 -0.82 10.22 14.75
N ILE A 247 -0.18 11.30 15.22
CA ILE A 247 -0.63 12.66 14.93
C ILE A 247 -0.12 13.02 13.52
N PRO A 248 -1.00 13.47 12.60
CA PRO A 248 -0.57 13.85 11.26
C PRO A 248 0.52 14.94 11.33
N GLY A 249 1.72 14.63 10.83
CA GLY A 249 2.81 15.60 10.74
C GLY A 249 3.75 15.68 11.95
N SER A 250 3.69 14.74 12.91
CA SER A 250 4.75 14.62 13.91
C SER A 250 6.10 14.32 13.24
N SER A 251 7.15 14.99 13.72
CA SER A 251 8.55 14.83 13.30
C SER A 251 9.22 13.64 14.01
N GLU A 252 8.52 12.51 14.08
CA GLU A 252 9.01 11.33 14.80
C GLU A 252 10.01 10.52 13.96
N PRO A 253 11.00 9.87 14.61
CA PRO A 253 12.07 9.16 13.94
C PRO A 253 11.54 7.90 13.23
N ARG A 254 11.29 8.04 11.92
CA ARG A 254 11.41 7.07 10.80
C ARG A 254 11.04 5.59 10.97
N ARG A 255 10.45 5.10 12.07
CA ARG A 255 9.57 3.92 12.01
C ARG A 255 8.47 4.31 11.06
N LEU A 256 8.52 3.82 9.82
CA LEU A 256 7.87 4.49 8.70
C LEU A 256 6.51 5.00 9.10
N LYS A 257 6.40 6.33 9.05
CA LYS A 257 5.12 7.01 8.98
C LYS A 257 4.31 6.19 7.99
N GLU A 258 3.27 5.54 8.50
CA GLU A 258 2.38 4.76 7.67
C GLU A 258 2.02 5.69 6.50
N PRO A 259 2.34 5.32 5.24
CA PRO A 259 2.40 6.28 4.13
C PRO A 259 1.06 6.97 3.88
N TYR A 260 -0.02 6.38 4.40
CA TYR A 260 -1.38 6.82 4.29
C TYR A 260 -1.94 7.49 5.54
N ASN A 261 -1.14 7.61 6.61
CA ASN A 261 -1.57 8.08 7.93
C ASN A 261 -2.85 7.37 8.42
N ARG A 262 -2.94 6.06 8.13
CA ARG A 262 -4.04 5.19 8.52
C ARG A 262 -4.07 4.97 10.02
N ARG A 263 -5.27 4.71 10.52
CA ARG A 263 -5.54 4.70 11.95
C ARG A 263 -5.75 3.29 12.50
N TYR A 264 -4.68 2.71 13.03
CA TYR A 264 -4.66 1.35 13.59
C TYR A 264 -4.76 1.30 15.12
N GLY A 265 -4.64 2.45 15.78
CA GLY A 265 -4.51 2.54 17.22
C GLY A 265 -5.63 1.86 17.99
N LEU A 266 -5.28 1.20 19.09
CA LEU A 266 -6.21 0.83 20.16
C LEU A 266 -6.84 2.08 20.80
N HIS A 267 -6.12 3.21 20.72
CA HIS A 267 -6.60 4.55 21.03
C HIS A 267 -6.50 5.47 19.82
N THR A 268 -7.41 6.44 19.76
CA THR A 268 -7.28 7.58 18.84
C THR A 268 -6.07 8.45 19.20
N SER A 269 -5.69 9.37 18.30
CA SER A 269 -4.65 10.39 18.56
C SER A 269 -4.94 11.25 19.80
N ASP A 270 -6.20 11.33 20.23
CA ASP A 270 -6.66 12.07 21.41
C ASP A 270 -6.76 11.18 22.66
N ARG A 271 -6.22 9.96 22.62
CA ARG A 271 -6.23 8.96 23.71
C ARG A 271 -7.64 8.44 24.06
N ILE A 272 -8.58 8.53 23.13
CA ILE A 272 -9.91 7.92 23.31
C ILE A 272 -9.78 6.43 22.99
N PRO A 273 -10.12 5.52 23.92
CA PRO A 273 -10.04 4.09 23.68
C PRO A 273 -11.07 3.65 22.64
N ARG A 274 -10.70 2.68 21.80
CA ARG A 274 -11.58 2.01 20.86
C ARG A 274 -12.07 0.68 21.43
N ALA A 275 -13.12 0.10 20.84
CA ALA A 275 -13.65 -1.19 21.24
C ALA A 275 -12.59 -2.31 21.24
N SER A 276 -11.62 -2.24 20.34
CA SER A 276 -10.48 -3.18 20.25
C SER A 276 -9.60 -3.18 21.50
N LYS A 277 -9.44 -2.05 22.18
CA LYS A 277 -8.70 -1.97 23.46
C LYS A 277 -9.40 -2.78 24.56
N ASP A 278 -10.72 -2.68 24.63
CA ASP A 278 -11.51 -3.39 25.64
C ASP A 278 -11.54 -4.90 25.37
N VAL A 279 -11.61 -5.31 24.09
CA VAL A 279 -11.43 -6.72 23.69
C VAL A 279 -10.08 -7.26 24.15
N LEU A 280 -8.99 -6.56 23.81
CA LEU A 280 -7.64 -7.01 24.15
C LEU A 280 -7.43 -7.10 25.67
N SER A 281 -7.78 -6.03 26.39
CA SER A 281 -7.58 -5.98 27.84
C SER A 281 -8.41 -7.04 28.57
N THR A 282 -9.67 -7.22 28.18
CA THR A 282 -10.55 -8.24 28.77
C THR A 282 -10.02 -9.65 28.47
N TYR A 283 -9.55 -9.90 27.24
CA TYR A 283 -8.95 -11.19 26.86
C TYR A 283 -7.69 -11.53 27.66
N LEU A 284 -6.82 -10.54 27.90
CA LEU A 284 -5.59 -10.72 28.66
C LEU A 284 -5.86 -10.93 30.16
N GLN A 285 -6.79 -10.17 30.74
CA GLN A 285 -7.05 -10.20 32.19
C GLN A 285 -7.98 -11.34 32.62
N THR A 286 -9.02 -11.63 31.83
CA THR A 286 -10.09 -12.57 32.21
C THR A 286 -10.10 -13.85 31.39
N GLY A 287 -9.44 -13.84 30.23
CA GLY A 287 -9.53 -14.95 29.26
C GLY A 287 -10.83 -15.00 28.47
N GLN A 288 -11.75 -14.04 28.64
CA GLN A 288 -12.95 -13.95 27.82
C GLN A 288 -12.57 -13.73 26.35
N ASN A 289 -13.17 -14.53 25.47
CA ASN A 289 -12.86 -14.58 24.04
C ASN A 289 -14.08 -14.39 23.14
N VAL A 290 -15.23 -14.02 23.71
CA VAL A 290 -16.47 -13.75 22.98
C VAL A 290 -17.02 -12.38 23.36
N PHE A 291 -17.26 -11.53 22.38
CA PHE A 291 -17.76 -10.17 22.58
C PHE A 291 -19.00 -9.87 21.73
N ALA A 292 -19.86 -8.99 22.24
CA ALA A 292 -21.04 -8.50 21.53
C ALA A 292 -20.78 -7.09 21.00
N PHE A 293 -21.06 -6.86 19.71
CA PHE A 293 -20.92 -5.56 19.07
C PHE A 293 -22.25 -5.12 18.46
N PRO A 294 -22.51 -3.81 18.38
CA PRO A 294 -23.72 -3.31 17.74
C PRO A 294 -23.77 -3.74 16.26
N PRO A 295 -24.96 -4.11 15.75
CA PRO A 295 -25.15 -4.37 14.33
C PRO A 295 -24.95 -3.09 13.50
N VAL A 296 -24.74 -3.25 12.20
CA VAL A 296 -24.55 -2.13 11.26
C VAL A 296 -25.70 -1.14 11.35
N GLN A 297 -25.38 0.13 11.61
CA GLN A 297 -26.33 1.20 11.37
C GLN A 297 -26.45 1.40 9.84
N SER A 298 -27.68 1.28 9.33
CA SER A 298 -28.08 1.31 7.90
C SER A 298 -27.01 1.81 6.94
N SER A 299 -26.55 0.93 6.05
CA SER A 299 -25.54 1.26 5.04
C SER A 299 -25.98 2.47 4.23
N ARG A 300 -25.10 3.48 4.12
CA ARG A 300 -25.22 4.44 3.01
C ARG A 300 -24.98 3.62 1.74
N PHE A 301 -25.94 3.63 0.82
CA PHE A 301 -25.74 3.04 -0.50
C PHE A 301 -24.50 3.67 -1.14
N ASP A 302 -23.51 2.85 -1.51
CA ASP A 302 -22.38 3.32 -2.32
C ASP A 302 -22.92 3.72 -3.70
N PHE A 303 -22.96 5.02 -3.96
CA PHE A 303 -23.44 5.55 -5.23
C PHE A 303 -22.49 5.11 -6.37
N PRO A 304 -22.97 4.43 -7.43
CA PRO A 304 -22.14 3.82 -8.47
C PRO A 304 -21.60 4.86 -9.48
N TRP A 305 -20.96 5.91 -8.96
CA TRP A 305 -20.53 7.09 -9.71
C TRP A 305 -19.59 6.73 -10.86
N PHE A 306 -18.69 5.75 -10.67
CA PHE A 306 -17.69 5.36 -11.67
C PHE A 306 -18.37 4.79 -12.93
N VAL A 307 -19.32 3.89 -12.74
CA VAL A 307 -20.09 3.27 -13.82
C VAL A 307 -20.98 4.30 -14.51
N LEU A 308 -21.63 5.19 -13.74
CA LEU A 308 -22.46 6.26 -14.29
C LEU A 308 -21.65 7.27 -15.12
N LEU A 309 -20.46 7.64 -14.65
CA LEU A 309 -19.55 8.52 -15.38
C LEU A 309 -19.11 7.88 -16.71
N GLY A 310 -18.79 6.58 -16.70
CA GLY A 310 -18.45 5.86 -17.92
C GLY A 310 -19.57 5.84 -18.96
N TRP A 311 -20.81 5.56 -18.51
CA TRP A 311 -21.98 5.63 -19.39
C TRP A 311 -22.27 7.04 -19.90
N LEU A 312 -22.05 8.07 -19.08
CA LEU A 312 -22.18 9.46 -19.49
C LEU A 312 -21.21 9.79 -20.65
N LEU A 313 -19.95 9.35 -20.55
CA LEU A 313 -18.95 9.55 -21.61
C LEU A 313 -19.34 8.84 -22.91
N ILE A 314 -19.78 7.57 -22.84
CA ILE A 314 -20.23 6.79 -24.00
C ILE A 314 -21.46 7.47 -24.65
N THR A 315 -22.41 7.92 -23.83
CA THR A 315 -23.61 8.63 -24.29
C THR A 315 -23.23 9.95 -24.97
N LEU A 316 -22.27 10.69 -24.44
CA LEU A 316 -21.81 11.94 -25.05
C LEU A 316 -21.20 11.70 -26.44
N VAL A 317 -20.44 10.62 -26.63
CA VAL A 317 -19.93 10.23 -27.97
C VAL A 317 -21.09 9.91 -28.93
N ALA A 318 -22.09 9.17 -28.46
CA ALA A 318 -23.28 8.84 -29.25
C ALA A 318 -24.08 10.10 -29.63
N VAL A 319 -24.23 11.04 -28.72
CA VAL A 319 -24.88 12.35 -28.96
C VAL A 319 -24.08 13.18 -29.97
N LEU A 320 -22.75 13.24 -29.86
CA LEU A 320 -21.90 13.90 -30.85
C LEU A 320 -22.07 13.27 -32.24
N TYR A 321 -22.15 11.94 -32.32
CA TYR A 321 -22.42 11.22 -33.56
C TYR A 321 -23.80 11.56 -34.14
N ALA A 322 -24.86 11.51 -33.32
CA ALA A 322 -26.21 11.80 -33.78
C ALA A 322 -26.40 13.27 -34.21
N SER A 323 -25.81 14.21 -33.46
CA SER A 323 -26.02 15.66 -33.65
C SER A 323 -25.16 16.28 -34.76
N SER A 324 -24.03 15.68 -35.13
CA SER A 324 -23.09 16.26 -36.10
C SER A 324 -23.06 15.46 -37.42
N PRO A 325 -23.72 15.93 -38.50
CA PRO A 325 -23.63 15.31 -39.82
C PRO A 325 -22.19 15.16 -40.31
N ARG A 326 -21.34 16.16 -40.04
CA ARG A 326 -19.93 16.12 -40.44
C ARG A 326 -19.12 15.08 -39.68
N PHE A 327 -19.45 14.82 -38.41
CA PHE A 327 -18.81 13.75 -37.66
C PHE A 327 -19.22 12.38 -38.22
N ARG A 328 -20.51 12.20 -38.58
CA ARG A 328 -21.00 10.98 -39.25
C ARG A 328 -20.33 10.72 -40.60
N THR A 329 -20.00 11.76 -41.37
CA THR A 329 -19.28 11.59 -42.64
C THR A 329 -17.78 11.35 -42.46
N MET A 330 -17.18 11.94 -41.43
CA MET A 330 -15.75 11.78 -41.15
C MET A 330 -15.41 10.43 -40.50
N LEU A 331 -16.30 9.84 -39.71
CA LEU A 331 -16.04 8.58 -39.01
C LEU A 331 -15.74 7.41 -39.99
N PRO A 332 -16.56 7.13 -41.03
CA PRO A 332 -16.22 6.10 -42.03
C PRO A 332 -14.96 6.43 -42.81
N ARG A 333 -14.69 7.72 -43.09
CA ARG A 333 -13.44 8.14 -43.75
C ARG A 333 -12.23 7.83 -42.88
N TYR A 334 -12.33 8.04 -41.57
CA TYR A 334 -11.25 7.73 -40.66
C TYR A 334 -10.93 6.22 -40.60
N PHE A 335 -11.95 5.37 -40.48
CA PHE A 335 -11.79 3.92 -40.31
C PHE A 335 -11.61 3.15 -41.62
N MET A 336 -12.39 3.48 -42.65
CA MET A 336 -12.47 2.70 -43.89
C MET A 336 -11.74 3.35 -45.05
N ALA A 337 -11.61 4.69 -45.07
CA ALA A 337 -11.10 5.44 -46.21
C ALA A 337 -10.00 6.44 -45.79
N HIS A 338 -9.02 5.97 -45.01
CA HIS A 338 -8.13 6.82 -44.22
C HIS A 338 -7.29 7.83 -45.05
N GLY A 339 -7.02 7.55 -46.33
CA GLY A 339 -6.42 8.52 -47.25
C GLY A 339 -7.28 9.77 -47.48
N PHE A 340 -8.61 9.60 -47.61
CA PHE A 340 -9.54 10.72 -47.72
C PHE A 340 -9.62 11.54 -46.44
N TYR A 341 -9.55 10.89 -45.28
CA TYR A 341 -9.42 11.60 -44.00
C TYR A 341 -8.20 12.51 -43.98
N ARG A 342 -7.02 11.99 -44.35
CA ARG A 342 -5.78 12.78 -44.39
C ARG A 342 -5.86 13.96 -45.37
N ASN A 343 -6.43 13.75 -46.55
CA ASN A 343 -6.62 14.82 -47.53
C ASN A 343 -7.58 15.90 -47.01
N ALA A 344 -8.70 15.50 -46.41
CA ALA A 344 -9.67 16.43 -45.84
C ALA A 344 -9.07 17.25 -44.69
N VAL A 345 -8.24 16.63 -43.84
CA VAL A 345 -7.50 17.35 -42.81
C VAL A 345 -6.46 18.26 -43.44
N ARG A 346 -5.63 17.79 -44.38
CA ARG A 346 -4.58 18.59 -45.05
C ARG A 346 -5.11 19.86 -45.71
N GLU A 347 -6.25 19.76 -46.39
CA GLU A 347 -6.88 20.88 -47.10
C GLU A 347 -7.79 21.74 -46.20
N ALA A 348 -7.92 21.39 -44.91
CA ALA A 348 -8.78 22.05 -43.93
C ALA A 348 -10.28 22.13 -44.33
N ARG A 349 -10.74 21.31 -45.28
CA ARG A 349 -12.10 21.38 -45.86
C ARG A 349 -13.19 20.89 -44.91
N GLU A 350 -12.85 20.00 -43.98
CA GLU A 350 -13.79 19.37 -43.05
C GLU A 350 -13.23 19.28 -41.63
N VAL A 351 -12.56 20.34 -41.17
CA VAL A 351 -12.05 20.39 -39.80
C VAL A 351 -13.18 20.55 -38.78
N LEU A 352 -13.09 19.78 -37.68
CA LEU A 352 -14.11 19.70 -36.65
C LEU A 352 -13.53 20.13 -35.29
N PRO A 353 -13.25 21.44 -35.08
CA PRO A 353 -12.60 21.90 -33.84
C PRO A 353 -13.44 21.58 -32.60
N ILE A 354 -14.75 21.83 -32.63
CA ILE A 354 -15.65 21.60 -31.49
C ILE A 354 -15.73 20.10 -31.17
N VAL A 355 -16.00 19.26 -32.17
CA VAL A 355 -16.09 17.80 -31.96
C VAL A 355 -14.75 17.23 -31.50
N SER A 356 -13.62 17.68 -32.07
CA SER A 356 -12.30 17.18 -31.68
C SER A 356 -11.90 17.63 -30.27
N THR A 357 -12.29 18.83 -29.85
CA THR A 357 -12.10 19.31 -28.48
C THR A 357 -12.96 18.51 -27.50
N ALA A 358 -14.21 18.20 -27.87
CA ALA A 358 -15.08 17.35 -27.07
C ALA A 358 -14.51 15.92 -26.96
N LEU A 359 -14.08 15.32 -28.06
CA LEU A 359 -13.43 14.00 -28.07
C LEU A 359 -12.12 13.99 -27.27
N LEU A 360 -11.34 15.07 -27.31
CA LEU A 360 -10.13 15.21 -26.49
C LEU A 360 -10.51 15.16 -25.01
N THR A 361 -11.51 15.95 -24.60
CA THR A 361 -12.01 16.01 -23.23
C THR A 361 -12.53 14.65 -22.76
N ILE A 362 -13.38 13.99 -23.56
CA ILE A 362 -13.89 12.64 -23.27
C ILE A 362 -12.74 11.65 -23.09
N THR A 363 -11.75 11.71 -23.98
CA THR A 363 -10.57 10.85 -23.92
C THR A 363 -9.74 11.13 -22.67
N GLY A 364 -9.59 12.40 -22.28
CA GLY A 364 -8.92 12.82 -21.05
C GLY A 364 -9.60 12.27 -19.81
N VAL A 365 -10.93 12.40 -19.71
CA VAL A 365 -11.69 11.82 -18.59
C VAL A 365 -11.61 10.30 -18.60
N ALA A 366 -11.67 9.64 -19.76
CA ALA A 366 -11.50 8.19 -19.87
C ALA A 366 -10.11 7.73 -19.39
N VAL A 367 -9.05 8.45 -19.74
CA VAL A 367 -7.70 8.23 -19.20
C VAL A 367 -7.67 8.43 -17.69
N GLY A 368 -8.33 9.48 -17.19
CA GLY A 368 -8.49 9.71 -15.76
C GLY A 368 -9.16 8.55 -15.04
N MET A 369 -10.24 8.00 -15.61
CA MET A 369 -10.94 6.84 -15.07
C MET A 369 -10.07 5.58 -15.06
N ILE A 370 -9.42 5.25 -16.19
CA ILE A 370 -8.52 4.10 -16.29
C ILE A 370 -7.35 4.25 -15.30
N GLY A 371 -6.70 5.42 -15.28
CA GLY A 371 -5.57 5.69 -14.39
C GLY A 371 -5.96 5.67 -12.91
N THR A 372 -7.14 6.15 -12.56
CA THR A 372 -7.67 6.06 -11.18
C THR A 372 -7.90 4.62 -10.79
N GLN A 373 -8.45 3.79 -11.68
CA GLN A 373 -8.65 2.38 -11.38
C GLN A 373 -7.33 1.64 -11.18
N VAL A 374 -6.32 1.93 -12.01
CA VAL A 374 -4.96 1.40 -11.83
C VAL A 374 -4.39 1.85 -10.50
N PHE A 375 -4.51 3.14 -10.16
CA PHE A 375 -4.06 3.69 -8.89
C PHE A 375 -4.70 2.99 -7.70
N LEU A 376 -6.03 2.86 -7.67
CA LEU A 376 -6.75 2.18 -6.60
C LEU A 376 -6.35 0.71 -6.45
N ALA A 377 -6.07 0.02 -7.56
CA ALA A 377 -5.66 -1.38 -7.53
C ALA A 377 -4.26 -1.59 -6.97
N ILE A 378 -3.31 -0.68 -7.28
CA ILE A 378 -1.93 -0.82 -6.81
C ILE A 378 -1.71 -0.16 -5.44
N HIS A 379 -2.60 0.73 -5.00
CA HIS A 379 -2.45 1.55 -3.80
C HIS A 379 -2.10 0.72 -2.56
N ASP A 380 -2.75 -0.42 -2.35
CA ASP A 380 -2.55 -1.22 -1.14
C ASP A 380 -1.40 -2.22 -1.25
N THR A 381 -0.75 -2.31 -2.41
CA THR A 381 0.35 -3.25 -2.63
C THR A 381 1.64 -2.80 -1.93
N SER A 382 2.41 -3.76 -1.42
CA SER A 382 3.70 -3.47 -0.75
C SER A 382 4.69 -2.69 -1.62
N PRO A 383 4.88 -2.98 -2.92
CA PRO A 383 5.75 -2.18 -3.79
C PRO A 383 5.32 -0.71 -3.87
N PHE A 384 4.02 -0.43 -3.93
CA PHE A 384 3.54 0.94 -4.01
C PHE A 384 3.67 1.67 -2.66
N LYS A 385 3.33 1.01 -1.54
CA LYS A 385 3.57 1.53 -0.17
C LYS A 385 5.05 1.89 0.03
N TYR A 386 5.96 1.04 -0.44
CA TYR A 386 7.40 1.28 -0.43
C TYR A 386 7.80 2.54 -1.21
N LEU A 387 7.36 2.64 -2.48
CA LEU A 387 7.66 3.80 -3.33
C LEU A 387 7.16 5.11 -2.71
N LEU A 388 5.94 5.07 -2.17
CA LEU A 388 5.29 6.24 -1.58
C LEU A 388 5.94 6.66 -0.26
N GLY A 389 6.40 5.70 0.55
CA GLY A 389 7.15 5.94 1.78
C GLY A 389 8.45 6.73 1.55
N HIS A 390 9.03 6.63 0.35
CA HIS A 390 10.23 7.38 -0.05
C HIS A 390 9.95 8.78 -0.62
N GLN A 391 8.68 9.14 -0.83
CA GLN A 391 8.29 10.46 -1.36
C GLN A 391 8.15 11.50 -0.24
N SER A 392 8.05 12.77 -0.64
CA SER A 392 7.78 13.84 0.31
C SER A 392 6.38 13.73 0.93
N ALA A 393 6.19 14.33 2.11
CA ALA A 393 4.89 14.37 2.78
C ALA A 393 3.79 15.00 1.91
N GLN A 394 4.13 15.91 0.99
CA GLN A 394 3.15 16.48 0.05
C GLN A 394 2.64 15.43 -0.94
N VAL A 395 3.53 14.60 -1.48
CA VAL A 395 3.16 13.54 -2.43
C VAL A 395 2.33 12.46 -1.73
N GLN A 396 2.69 12.08 -0.51
CA GLN A 396 1.91 11.18 0.34
C GLN A 396 0.49 11.73 0.57
N SER A 397 0.37 13.02 0.93
CA SER A 397 -0.93 13.67 1.12
C SER A 397 -1.77 13.71 -0.17
N ILE A 398 -1.16 13.92 -1.34
CA ILE A 398 -1.86 13.91 -2.62
C ILE A 398 -2.37 12.50 -2.93
N ALA A 399 -1.53 11.48 -2.72
CA ALA A 399 -1.93 10.08 -2.91
C ALA A 399 -3.12 9.71 -2.00
N ASN A 400 -3.10 10.13 -0.73
CA ASN A 400 -4.22 9.94 0.20
C ASN A 400 -5.50 10.62 -0.28
N ALA A 401 -5.41 11.90 -0.64
CA ALA A 401 -6.57 12.64 -1.16
C ALA A 401 -7.13 11.99 -2.44
N MET A 402 -6.26 11.41 -3.27
CA MET A 402 -6.64 10.67 -4.47
C MET A 402 -7.36 9.35 -4.15
N HIS A 403 -6.93 8.64 -3.11
CA HIS A 403 -7.56 7.40 -2.65
C HIS A 403 -8.92 7.66 -1.99
N GLU A 404 -8.99 8.65 -1.09
CA GLU A 404 -10.22 9.06 -0.41
C GLU A 404 -11.24 9.68 -1.38
N GLY A 405 -10.76 10.38 -2.40
CA GLY A 405 -11.59 11.02 -3.44
C GLY A 405 -11.29 10.48 -4.84
N PRO A 406 -11.77 9.29 -5.22
CA PRO A 406 -11.54 8.73 -6.56
C PRO A 406 -11.96 9.64 -7.71
N LEU A 407 -13.01 10.47 -7.55
CA LEU A 407 -13.40 11.46 -8.55
C LEU A 407 -12.32 12.54 -8.75
N LEU A 408 -11.66 12.97 -7.66
CA LEU A 408 -10.53 13.91 -7.72
C LEU A 408 -9.38 13.29 -8.52
N SER A 409 -9.09 12.01 -8.33
CA SER A 409 -8.10 11.27 -9.11
C SER A 409 -8.42 11.26 -10.60
N VAL A 410 -9.69 11.03 -10.97
CA VAL A 410 -10.13 11.07 -12.37
C VAL A 410 -9.87 12.46 -12.97
N ILE A 411 -10.22 13.51 -12.25
CA ILE A 411 -10.02 14.90 -12.69
C ILE A 411 -8.53 15.22 -12.81
N LEU A 412 -7.71 14.88 -11.81
CA LEU A 412 -6.29 15.20 -11.78
C LEU A 412 -5.52 14.46 -12.88
N ILE A 413 -5.64 13.12 -12.93
CA ILE A 413 -4.97 12.29 -13.93
C ILE A 413 -5.46 12.68 -15.33
N GLY A 414 -6.76 12.88 -15.51
CA GLY A 414 -7.34 13.31 -16.78
C GLY A 414 -6.83 14.69 -17.22
N SER A 415 -6.73 15.65 -16.30
CA SER A 415 -6.23 16.99 -16.59
C SER A 415 -4.74 17.00 -16.96
N ILE A 416 -3.92 16.22 -16.25
CA ILE A 416 -2.50 16.04 -16.57
C ILE A 416 -2.36 15.42 -17.97
N ALA A 417 -3.15 14.38 -18.28
CA ALA A 417 -3.15 13.76 -19.60
C ALA A 417 -3.57 14.74 -20.71
N LEU A 418 -4.60 15.55 -20.47
CA LEU A 418 -5.06 16.59 -21.41
C LEU A 418 -4.00 17.67 -21.63
N LEU A 419 -3.37 18.15 -20.57
CA LEU A 419 -2.32 19.16 -20.63
C LEU A 419 -1.09 18.62 -21.39
N ALA A 420 -0.62 17.43 -21.03
CA ALA A 420 0.51 16.78 -21.69
C ALA A 420 0.23 16.55 -23.19
N MET A 421 -0.98 16.10 -23.52
CA MET A 421 -1.42 15.96 -24.90
C MET A 421 -1.49 17.30 -25.64
N SER A 422 -1.95 18.36 -24.98
CA SER A 422 -2.04 19.70 -25.57
C SER A 422 -0.66 20.32 -25.80
N ILE A 423 0.30 20.13 -24.87
CA ILE A 423 1.70 20.57 -25.01
C ILE A 423 2.37 19.80 -26.15
N TRP A 424 2.23 18.48 -26.18
CA TRP A 424 2.72 17.66 -27.30
C TRP A 424 2.10 18.13 -28.62
N MET A 425 0.81 18.48 -28.59
CA MET A 425 0.11 19.11 -29.70
C MET A 425 0.50 20.59 -29.97
N GLY A 426 1.24 21.28 -29.12
CA GLY A 426 1.83 22.57 -29.43
C GLY A 426 3.16 22.40 -30.16
N LEU A 427 3.98 21.48 -29.66
CA LEU A 427 5.35 21.24 -30.13
C LEU A 427 5.40 20.83 -31.61
N TRP A 428 4.57 19.88 -32.04
CA TRP A 428 4.49 19.49 -33.45
C TRP A 428 3.96 20.59 -34.36
N MET A 429 3.04 21.47 -33.92
CA MET A 429 2.58 22.61 -34.72
C MET A 429 3.74 23.57 -34.99
N ILE A 430 4.56 23.84 -33.97
CA ILE A 430 5.78 24.66 -34.10
C ILE A 430 6.76 24.01 -35.09
N ILE A 431 6.98 22.70 -34.98
CA ILE A 431 7.91 21.97 -35.87
C ILE A 431 7.39 21.93 -37.31
N ALA A 432 6.09 21.70 -37.51
CA ALA A 432 5.45 21.66 -38.83
C ALA A 432 5.36 23.03 -39.50
N SER A 433 5.22 24.11 -38.72
CA SER A 433 5.07 25.50 -39.22
C SER A 433 6.18 25.95 -40.17
N ARG A 434 7.38 25.35 -40.06
CA ARG A 434 8.54 25.67 -40.91
C ARG A 434 8.38 25.20 -42.36
N ARG A 435 7.44 24.30 -42.67
CA ARG A 435 7.24 23.75 -44.03
C ARG A 435 5.78 23.78 -44.48
N ALA A 436 4.86 23.50 -43.57
CA ALA A 436 3.42 23.50 -43.83
C ALA A 436 2.68 23.89 -42.54
N PRO A 437 2.22 25.15 -42.40
CA PRO A 437 1.54 25.59 -41.18
C PRO A 437 0.25 24.78 -40.97
N LEU A 438 0.17 24.11 -39.84
CA LEU A 438 -1.04 23.43 -39.39
C LEU A 438 -1.90 24.40 -38.59
N LEU A 439 -3.19 24.44 -38.91
CA LEU A 439 -4.20 25.10 -38.08
C LEU A 439 -4.41 24.29 -36.79
N PRO A 440 -4.75 24.95 -35.66
CA PRO A 440 -5.07 24.26 -34.41
C PRO A 440 -6.16 23.19 -34.56
N SER A 441 -7.13 23.40 -35.44
CA SER A 441 -8.21 22.44 -35.71
C SER A 441 -7.73 21.18 -36.45
N GLN A 442 -6.80 21.32 -37.40
CA GLN A 442 -6.14 20.19 -38.06
C GLN A 442 -5.29 19.42 -37.04
N ALA A 443 -4.60 20.17 -36.18
CA ALA A 443 -3.78 19.60 -35.13
C ALA A 443 -4.62 18.73 -34.18
N LEU A 444 -5.71 19.29 -33.64
CA LEU A 444 -6.64 18.57 -32.77
C LEU A 444 -7.19 17.30 -33.43
N MET A 445 -7.52 17.33 -34.74
CA MET A 445 -8.00 16.14 -35.42
C MET A 445 -6.95 15.03 -35.50
N LEU A 446 -5.73 15.32 -35.96
CA LEU A 446 -4.72 14.25 -36.06
C LEU A 446 -4.26 13.76 -34.68
N GLY A 447 -4.30 14.61 -33.65
CA GLY A 447 -3.97 14.23 -32.28
C GLY A 447 -5.05 13.37 -31.62
N VAL A 448 -6.33 13.71 -31.75
CA VAL A 448 -7.38 13.06 -30.96
C VAL A 448 -7.91 11.79 -31.60
N TRP A 449 -8.11 11.79 -32.91
CA TRP A 449 -8.80 10.69 -33.62
C TRP A 449 -8.08 9.34 -33.53
N PRO A 450 -6.73 9.26 -33.53
CA PRO A 450 -5.99 8.02 -33.30
C PRO A 450 -6.12 7.38 -31.93
N ARG A 451 -6.85 7.99 -30.98
CA ARG A 451 -6.96 7.55 -29.58
C ARG A 451 -8.33 6.96 -29.23
N TRP A 452 -9.17 6.69 -30.23
CA TRP A 452 -10.51 6.11 -30.04
C TRP A 452 -10.50 4.77 -29.27
N GLN A 453 -9.38 4.03 -29.29
CA GLN A 453 -9.22 2.76 -28.58
C GLN A 453 -9.38 2.92 -27.07
N LEU A 454 -9.05 4.09 -26.51
CA LEU A 454 -9.24 4.38 -25.09
C LEU A 454 -10.72 4.31 -24.69
N LEU A 455 -11.63 4.62 -25.61
CA LEU A 455 -13.07 4.48 -25.39
C LEU A 455 -13.51 3.00 -25.36
N LEU A 456 -12.77 2.10 -26.01
CA LEU A 456 -13.00 0.66 -25.90
C LEU A 456 -12.47 0.07 -24.58
N LEU A 457 -11.42 0.67 -24.02
CA LEU A 457 -10.87 0.26 -22.73
C LEU A 457 -11.72 0.72 -21.55
N LEU A 458 -12.53 1.77 -21.74
CA LEU A 458 -13.38 2.31 -20.70
C LEU A 458 -14.42 1.29 -20.17
N PRO A 459 -15.21 0.57 -21.00
CA PRO A 459 -16.06 -0.52 -20.52
C PRO A 459 -15.32 -1.60 -19.74
N MET A 460 -14.09 -1.94 -20.16
CA MET A 460 -13.26 -2.91 -19.45
C MET A 460 -12.87 -2.40 -18.06
N ALA A 461 -12.45 -1.14 -17.94
CA ALA A 461 -12.16 -0.51 -16.64
C ALA A 461 -13.41 -0.46 -15.73
N MET A 462 -14.59 -0.17 -16.30
CA MET A 462 -15.87 -0.20 -15.58
C MET A 462 -16.21 -1.61 -15.07
N ALA A 463 -15.99 -2.64 -15.89
CA ALA A 463 -16.22 -4.02 -15.48
C ALA A 463 -15.26 -4.43 -14.36
N ILE A 464 -13.98 -4.07 -14.46
CA ILE A 464 -12.98 -4.41 -13.44
C ILE A 464 -13.29 -3.73 -12.10
N HIS A 465 -13.82 -2.51 -12.11
CA HIS A 465 -14.24 -1.80 -10.89
C HIS A 465 -15.32 -2.55 -10.08
N SER A 466 -16.09 -3.44 -10.72
CA SER A 466 -17.11 -4.24 -10.04
C SER A 466 -16.59 -5.56 -9.44
N LEU A 467 -15.30 -5.88 -9.61
CA LEU A 467 -14.69 -7.12 -9.13
C LEU A 467 -14.14 -6.96 -7.70
N SER A 468 -13.87 -8.09 -7.05
CA SER A 468 -13.13 -8.11 -5.77
C SER A 468 -11.69 -7.64 -5.97
N GLN A 469 -11.04 -7.18 -4.89
CA GLN A 469 -9.68 -6.61 -4.95
C GLN A 469 -8.62 -7.59 -5.50
N GLU A 470 -8.67 -8.86 -5.09
CA GLU A 470 -7.76 -9.90 -5.59
C GLU A 470 -7.90 -10.09 -7.10
N THR A 471 -9.14 -10.21 -7.59
CA THR A 471 -9.42 -10.41 -9.02
C THR A 471 -9.13 -9.14 -9.82
N MET A 472 -9.36 -7.96 -9.23
CA MET A 472 -9.06 -6.66 -9.82
C MET A 472 -7.57 -6.56 -10.18
N LEU A 473 -6.65 -6.95 -9.30
CA LEU A 473 -5.21 -6.87 -9.55
C LEU A 473 -4.80 -7.73 -10.76
N SER A 474 -5.32 -8.95 -10.89
CA SER A 474 -5.04 -9.82 -12.03
C SER A 474 -5.51 -9.21 -13.35
N TRP A 475 -6.70 -8.59 -13.39
CA TRP A 475 -7.18 -7.91 -14.59
C TRP A 475 -6.45 -6.60 -14.89
N MET A 476 -5.88 -5.93 -13.88
CA MET A 476 -5.01 -4.78 -14.10
C MET A 476 -3.72 -5.15 -14.84
N ALA A 477 -3.18 -6.35 -14.58
CA ALA A 477 -2.03 -6.88 -15.32
C ALA A 477 -2.30 -7.03 -16.84
N VAL A 478 -3.57 -7.10 -17.25
CA VAL A 478 -3.99 -7.10 -18.66
C VAL A 478 -4.34 -5.69 -19.15
N LEU A 479 -5.10 -4.93 -18.37
CA LEU A 479 -5.56 -3.59 -18.74
C LEU A 479 -4.40 -2.62 -18.95
N VAL A 480 -3.38 -2.64 -18.08
CA VAL A 480 -2.25 -1.70 -18.14
C VAL A 480 -1.41 -1.88 -19.43
N PRO A 481 -0.93 -3.09 -19.78
CA PRO A 481 -0.24 -3.30 -21.05
C PRO A 481 -1.09 -2.94 -22.27
N LEU A 482 -2.39 -3.26 -22.25
CA LEU A 482 -3.30 -2.93 -23.34
C LEU A 482 -3.49 -1.41 -23.48
N TRP A 483 -3.59 -0.69 -22.36
CA TRP A 483 -3.65 0.77 -22.33
C TRP A 483 -2.36 1.40 -22.87
N ILE A 484 -1.19 0.95 -22.39
CA ILE A 484 0.11 1.43 -22.88
C ILE A 484 0.27 1.15 -24.38
N GLY A 485 -0.03 -0.08 -24.82
CA GLY A 485 0.08 -0.49 -26.22
C GLY A 485 -0.83 0.31 -27.15
N THR A 486 -2.09 0.51 -26.76
CA THR A 486 -3.03 1.34 -27.55
C THR A 486 -2.63 2.81 -27.58
N ALA A 487 -2.09 3.36 -26.49
CA ALA A 487 -1.61 4.73 -26.44
C ALA A 487 -0.35 4.95 -27.29
N LEU A 488 0.59 4.01 -27.28
CA LEU A 488 1.77 4.02 -28.16
C LEU A 488 1.36 3.89 -29.62
N TRP A 489 0.44 2.98 -29.94
CA TRP A 489 -0.10 2.81 -31.29
C TRP A 489 -0.77 4.09 -31.81
N GLY A 490 -1.63 4.70 -30.98
CA GLY A 490 -2.26 5.99 -31.31
C GLY A 490 -1.23 7.09 -31.58
N SER A 491 -0.12 7.07 -30.85
CA SER A 491 0.98 8.03 -31.00
C SER A 491 1.79 7.80 -32.29
N VAL A 492 2.12 6.54 -32.62
CA VAL A 492 2.74 6.16 -33.90
C VAL A 492 1.86 6.58 -35.06
N ARG A 493 0.55 6.28 -34.98
CA ARG A 493 -0.42 6.66 -36.02
C ARG A 493 -0.51 8.17 -36.20
N THR A 494 -0.55 8.93 -35.10
CA THR A 494 -0.53 10.40 -35.14
C THR A 494 0.72 10.92 -35.86
N ALA A 495 1.91 10.39 -35.53
CA ALA A 495 3.17 10.80 -36.16
C ALA A 495 3.21 10.44 -37.65
N PHE A 496 2.66 9.28 -38.03
CA PHE A 496 2.57 8.87 -39.42
C PHE A 496 1.57 9.73 -40.22
N ASP A 497 0.42 10.05 -39.64
CA ASP A 497 -0.57 10.94 -40.26
C ASP A 497 0.00 12.35 -40.45
N LEU A 498 0.70 12.86 -39.45
CA LEU A 498 1.42 14.12 -39.51
C LEU A 498 2.44 14.15 -40.65
N TYR A 499 3.29 13.11 -40.74
CA TYR A 499 4.28 12.95 -41.79
C TYR A 499 3.64 13.04 -43.18
N LYS A 500 2.51 12.36 -43.38
CA LYS A 500 1.79 12.36 -44.66
C LYS A 500 1.05 13.66 -44.96
N VAL A 501 0.55 14.36 -43.95
CA VAL A 501 -0.21 15.61 -44.13
C VAL A 501 0.72 16.80 -44.38
N THR A 502 1.84 16.88 -43.67
CA THR A 502 2.76 18.03 -43.70
C THR A 502 3.97 17.86 -44.61
N ASN A 503 4.20 16.65 -45.13
CA ASN A 503 5.44 16.29 -45.84
C ASN A 503 6.71 16.63 -45.03
N CYS A 504 6.64 16.57 -43.70
CA CYS A 504 7.82 16.72 -42.86
C CYS A 504 8.82 15.58 -43.17
N GLY A 505 10.12 15.78 -42.94
CA GLY A 505 11.07 14.67 -43.03
C GLY A 505 10.75 13.57 -42.00
N LEU A 506 11.22 12.34 -42.25
CA LEU A 506 11.05 11.23 -41.31
C LEU A 506 11.70 11.53 -39.95
N VAL A 507 12.88 12.16 -39.96
CA VAL A 507 13.64 12.50 -38.74
C VAL A 507 12.84 13.42 -37.79
N PRO A 508 12.30 14.57 -38.22
CA PRO A 508 11.39 15.37 -37.39
C PRO A 508 10.17 14.60 -36.87
N ALA A 509 9.59 13.70 -37.66
CA ALA A 509 8.44 12.91 -37.23
C ALA A 509 8.81 11.93 -36.09
N VAL A 510 9.99 11.30 -36.17
CA VAL A 510 10.51 10.42 -35.12
C VAL A 510 10.83 11.21 -33.85
N ILE A 511 11.48 12.37 -33.96
CA ILE A 511 11.77 13.24 -32.81
C ILE A 511 10.46 13.64 -32.11
N VAL A 512 9.45 14.07 -32.85
CA VAL A 512 8.13 14.44 -32.28
C VAL A 512 7.44 13.24 -31.62
N TRP A 513 7.51 12.06 -32.23
CA TRP A 513 6.98 10.83 -31.61
C TRP A 513 7.69 10.52 -30.29
N SER A 514 9.02 10.69 -30.22
CA SER A 514 9.78 10.47 -28.99
C SER A 514 9.48 11.49 -27.88
N LEU A 515 8.88 12.63 -28.22
CA LEU A 515 8.41 13.63 -27.24
C LEU A 515 6.98 13.33 -26.73
N ASN A 516 6.36 12.23 -27.16
CA ASN A 516 5.06 11.84 -26.67
C ASN A 516 5.12 11.54 -25.16
N PRO A 517 4.14 12.01 -24.35
CA PRO A 517 4.19 11.85 -22.90
C PRO A 517 4.22 10.39 -22.44
N VAL A 518 3.58 9.46 -23.16
CA VAL A 518 3.61 8.03 -22.82
C VAL A 518 5.00 7.46 -23.05
N TRP A 519 5.62 7.77 -24.20
CA TRP A 519 6.99 7.34 -24.49
C TRP A 519 8.00 7.91 -23.50
N LEU A 520 7.92 9.21 -23.21
CA LEU A 520 8.78 9.87 -22.22
C LEU A 520 8.63 9.27 -20.82
N SER A 521 7.39 8.94 -20.42
CA SER A 521 7.14 8.27 -19.14
C SER A 521 7.77 6.88 -19.10
N LEU A 522 7.65 6.08 -20.16
CA LEU A 522 8.27 4.75 -20.24
C LEU A 522 9.79 4.80 -20.22
N VAL A 523 10.39 5.75 -20.95
CA VAL A 523 11.85 5.96 -20.93
C VAL A 523 12.29 6.43 -19.54
N GLY A 524 11.58 7.38 -18.93
CA GLY A 524 11.88 7.88 -17.59
C GLY A 524 11.80 6.78 -16.53
N ILE A 525 10.75 5.95 -16.58
CA ILE A 525 10.57 4.79 -15.69
C ILE A 525 11.70 3.78 -15.90
N THR A 526 12.04 3.44 -17.15
CA THR A 526 13.14 2.51 -17.46
C THR A 526 14.49 3.03 -16.97
N VAL A 527 14.79 4.32 -17.22
CA VAL A 527 16.03 4.95 -16.74
C VAL A 527 16.06 4.97 -15.22
N TRP A 528 14.94 5.28 -14.56
CA TRP A 528 14.83 5.25 -13.11
C TRP A 528 15.12 3.84 -12.55
N PHE A 529 14.53 2.79 -13.14
CA PHE A 529 14.81 1.40 -12.76
C PHE A 529 16.28 1.01 -12.96
N ILE A 530 16.94 1.48 -14.02
CA ILE A 530 18.36 1.21 -14.25
C ILE A 530 19.25 1.94 -13.22
N VAL A 531 18.96 3.21 -12.94
CA VAL A 531 19.74 4.03 -12.01
C VAL A 531 19.54 3.58 -10.56
N GLN A 532 18.33 3.13 -10.22
CA GLN A 532 17.95 2.68 -8.87
C GLN A 532 17.87 1.15 -8.81
N SER A 533 18.91 0.45 -9.30
CA SER A 533 18.91 -1.01 -9.43
C SER A 533 18.58 -1.74 -8.13
N ASP A 534 19.10 -1.27 -7.00
CA ASP A 534 18.91 -1.92 -5.71
C ASP A 534 17.46 -1.77 -5.23
N HIS A 535 16.87 -0.59 -5.38
CA HIS A 535 15.44 -0.37 -5.11
C HIS A 535 14.55 -1.16 -6.07
N THR A 536 14.99 -1.34 -7.32
CA THR A 536 14.26 -2.10 -8.34
C THR A 536 14.21 -3.59 -8.00
N GLN A 537 15.33 -4.15 -7.56
CA GLN A 537 15.39 -5.53 -7.08
C GLN A 537 14.51 -5.70 -5.86
N TYR A 538 14.58 -4.78 -4.90
CA TYR A 538 13.72 -4.86 -3.73
C TYR A 538 12.23 -4.76 -4.08
N LEU A 539 11.86 -3.86 -5.01
CA LEU A 539 10.48 -3.77 -5.52
C LEU A 539 10.01 -5.05 -6.20
N TRP A 540 10.91 -5.70 -6.94
CA TRP A 540 10.62 -6.99 -7.55
C TRP A 540 10.36 -8.05 -6.49
N HIS A 541 11.24 -8.18 -5.50
CA HIS A 541 11.05 -9.11 -4.38
C HIS A 541 9.74 -8.85 -3.62
N LEU A 542 9.41 -7.57 -3.35
CA LEU A 542 8.13 -7.21 -2.72
C LEU A 542 6.91 -7.56 -3.59
N ALA A 543 7.05 -7.50 -4.91
CA ALA A 543 5.97 -7.81 -5.85
C ALA A 543 5.77 -9.32 -6.05
N THR A 544 6.84 -10.10 -5.90
CA THR A 544 6.82 -11.57 -6.09
C THR A 544 6.75 -12.35 -4.79
N ARG A 545 6.66 -11.69 -3.63
CA ARG A 545 6.52 -12.35 -2.34
C ARG A 545 5.35 -13.36 -2.41
N GLY A 546 5.68 -14.64 -2.24
CA GLY A 546 4.72 -15.75 -2.13
C GLY A 546 4.01 -15.73 -0.78
#